data_AF-A0A0Q5ZGH2-F1
#
_entry.id   AF-A0A0Q5ZGH2-F1
#
_cell.length_a   1.000
_cell.length_b   1.000
_cell.length_c   1.000
_cell.angle_alpha   90.00
_cell.angle_beta   90.00
_cell.angle_gamma   90.00
#
_symmetry.space_group_name_H-M   'P 1'
#
loop_
_entity.id
_entity.type
_entity.pdbx_description
1 polymer ?
#
loop_
_entity_poly.entity_id
_entity_poly.type
_entity_poly.pdbx_seq_one_letter_code
_entity_poly.pdbx_strand_id
1 'polypeptide(L)'
;MAESASERLGMADLVFTIKEVNRGGMIAWDAIEEGTGHEIELTSATLIAGTYPEITAHLKAKHSLSVVVAYDASKGDQLVGQTWTYPRGANTIIIRDIPRTIFRLSGLTP
;
A
#
# COMPACT_ATOMS: atom_id res chain seq x y z
N MET A 1 -25.13 27.66 -12.90
CA MET A 1 -23.68 27.91 -12.91
C MET A 1 -23.02 26.55 -12.88
N ALA A 2 -22.50 26.11 -14.01
CA ALA A 2 -21.87 24.80 -14.15
C ALA A 2 -20.41 24.96 -13.71
N GLU A 3 -20.04 24.34 -12.59
CA GLU A 3 -18.63 24.17 -12.25
C GLU A 3 -18.04 23.14 -13.22
N SER A 4 -17.20 23.65 -14.13
CA SER A 4 -16.47 22.88 -15.12
C SER A 4 -15.63 21.81 -14.46
N ALA A 5 -16.02 20.56 -14.66
CA ALA A 5 -15.22 19.36 -14.37
C ALA A 5 -14.07 19.23 -15.38
N SER A 6 -13.14 20.19 -15.40
CA SER A 6 -11.99 20.18 -16.33
C SER A 6 -10.65 20.56 -15.69
N GLU A 7 -10.55 20.60 -14.36
CA GLU A 7 -9.28 20.84 -13.66
C GLU A 7 -9.03 19.79 -12.59
N ARG A 8 -8.49 18.62 -12.99
CA ARG A 8 -7.66 17.71 -12.16
C ARG A 8 -7.01 16.60 -13.01
N LEU A 9 -6.40 16.96 -14.13
CA LEU A 9 -5.47 16.08 -14.86
C LEU A 9 -4.03 16.18 -14.33
N GLY A 10 -3.84 16.70 -13.10
CA GLY A 10 -2.55 16.84 -12.44
C GLY A 10 -2.56 16.11 -11.09
N MET A 11 -1.58 15.24 -10.88
CA MET A 11 -1.31 14.51 -9.63
C MET A 11 -2.51 13.74 -9.06
N ALA A 12 -2.67 12.47 -9.46
CA ALA A 12 -3.55 11.56 -8.76
C ALA A 12 -2.75 10.85 -7.67
N ASP A 13 -3.04 11.16 -6.40
CA ASP A 13 -2.52 10.37 -5.29
C ASP A 13 -3.14 8.97 -5.34
N LEU A 14 -2.30 7.94 -5.40
CA LEU A 14 -2.72 6.55 -5.32
C LEU A 14 -2.57 6.07 -3.89
N VAL A 15 -3.70 5.95 -3.20
CA VAL A 15 -3.75 5.62 -1.77
C VAL A 15 -4.11 4.16 -1.58
N PHE A 16 -3.29 3.46 -0.78
CA PHE A 16 -3.51 2.08 -0.36
C PHE A 16 -3.60 2.02 1.15
N THR A 17 -4.63 1.35 1.68
CA THR A 17 -4.78 1.11 3.11
C THR A 17 -4.58 -0.36 3.40
N ILE A 18 -3.66 -0.67 4.31
CA ILE A 18 -3.37 -2.05 4.71
C ILE A 18 -4.35 -2.48 5.79
N LYS A 19 -4.89 -3.69 5.64
CA LYS A 19 -5.82 -4.29 6.56
C LYS A 19 -5.35 -5.68 6.98
N GLU A 20 -5.52 -6.00 8.26
CA GLU A 20 -5.39 -7.37 8.75
C GLU A 20 -6.62 -8.20 8.37
N VAL A 21 -6.39 -9.39 7.86
CA VAL A 21 -7.44 -10.35 7.47
C VAL A 21 -7.15 -11.73 8.05
N ASN A 22 -8.20 -12.51 8.29
CA ASN A 22 -8.08 -13.92 8.68
C ASN A 22 -8.21 -14.79 7.42
N ARG A 23 -7.11 -15.43 7.04
CA ARG A 23 -7.06 -16.37 5.91
C ARG A 23 -6.72 -17.75 6.42
N GLY A 24 -7.73 -18.64 6.47
CA GLY A 24 -7.53 -20.03 6.91
C GLY A 24 -7.08 -20.19 8.36
N GLY A 25 -7.50 -19.31 9.28
CA GLY A 25 -7.10 -19.36 10.70
C GLY A 25 -5.71 -18.75 10.98
N MET A 26 -5.14 -18.07 10.00
CA MET A 26 -3.88 -17.33 10.11
C MET A 26 -4.11 -15.84 9.86
N ILE A 27 -3.30 -15.03 10.54
CA ILE A 27 -3.23 -13.58 10.28
C ILE A 27 -2.55 -13.40 8.92
N ALA A 28 -3.20 -12.66 8.03
CA ALA A 28 -2.68 -12.22 6.75
C ALA A 28 -3.02 -10.74 6.53
N TRP A 29 -2.54 -10.15 5.44
CA TRP A 29 -2.74 -8.73 5.15
C TRP A 29 -3.13 -8.50 3.70
N ASP A 30 -4.05 -7.55 3.50
CA ASP A 30 -4.47 -7.07 2.20
C ASP A 30 -4.25 -5.56 2.11
N ALA A 31 -3.92 -5.06 0.93
CA ALA A 31 -3.90 -3.64 0.60
C ALA A 31 -5.15 -3.29 -0.21
N ILE A 32 -5.91 -2.30 0.26
CA ILE A 32 -7.11 -1.80 -0.40
C ILE A 32 -6.75 -0.50 -1.11
N GLU A 33 -6.89 -0.47 -2.43
CA GLU A 33 -6.75 0.77 -3.21
C GLU A 33 -8.00 1.64 -3.03
N GLU A 34 -7.88 2.81 -2.39
CA GLU A 34 -9.05 3.60 -1.99
C GLU A 34 -9.85 4.16 -3.17
N GLY A 35 -9.19 4.44 -4.30
CA GLY A 35 -9.84 4.99 -5.49
C GLY A 35 -10.71 3.97 -6.23
N THR A 36 -10.41 2.67 -6.12
CA THR A 36 -11.09 1.61 -6.88
C THR A 36 -11.80 0.60 -5.99
N GLY A 37 -11.47 0.54 -4.70
CA GLY A 37 -11.89 -0.51 -3.78
C GLY A 37 -11.25 -1.87 -4.05
N HIS A 38 -10.25 -1.96 -4.94
CA HIS A 38 -9.62 -3.23 -5.27
C HIS A 38 -8.72 -3.71 -4.12
N GLU A 39 -8.89 -4.98 -3.73
CA GLU A 39 -8.08 -5.63 -2.71
C GLU A 39 -6.91 -6.37 -3.34
N ILE A 40 -5.72 -6.20 -2.76
CA ILE A 40 -4.47 -6.79 -3.21
C ILE A 40 -3.90 -7.59 -2.05
N GLU A 41 -3.82 -8.91 -2.21
CA GLU A 41 -3.24 -9.79 -1.19
C GLU A 41 -1.75 -9.52 -1.04
N LEU A 42 -1.29 -9.30 0.19
CA LEU A 42 0.14 -9.14 0.51
C LEU A 42 0.72 -10.51 0.91
N THR A 43 1.38 -11.17 -0.04
CA THR A 43 1.85 -12.56 0.09
C THR A 43 3.35 -12.68 0.35
N SER A 44 4.10 -11.58 0.25
CA SER A 44 5.55 -11.57 0.42
C SER A 44 5.98 -12.23 1.72
N ALA A 45 6.68 -13.36 1.59
CA ALA A 45 7.18 -14.15 2.72
C ALA A 45 8.15 -13.37 3.63
N THR A 46 8.77 -12.32 3.10
CA THR A 46 9.56 -11.37 3.88
C THR A 46 8.82 -10.03 3.92
N LEU A 47 8.30 -9.69 5.10
CA LEU A 47 7.73 -8.37 5.36
C LEU A 47 8.85 -7.38 5.66
N ILE A 48 9.41 -6.78 4.62
CA ILE A 48 10.32 -5.65 4.77
C ILE A 48 9.47 -4.39 4.89
N ALA A 49 9.55 -3.71 6.03
CA ALA A 49 8.82 -2.47 6.27
C ALA A 49 9.12 -1.45 5.16
N GLY A 50 8.08 -0.76 4.69
CA GLY A 50 8.20 0.21 3.61
C GLY A 50 8.42 -0.40 2.22
N THR A 51 8.23 -1.71 2.04
CA THR A 51 8.32 -2.40 0.74
C THR A 51 7.05 -3.18 0.42
N TYR A 52 6.52 -2.98 -0.79
CA TYR A 52 5.23 -3.55 -1.22
C TYR A 52 5.29 -3.98 -2.71
N PRO A 53 5.89 -5.15 -3.00
CA PRO A 53 6.04 -5.62 -4.38
C PRO A 53 4.70 -5.97 -5.03
N GLU A 54 3.68 -6.37 -4.28
CA GLU A 54 2.35 -6.68 -4.81
C GLU A 54 1.63 -5.40 -5.27
N ILE A 55 1.76 -4.31 -4.50
CA ILE A 55 1.27 -2.99 -4.92
C ILE A 55 2.05 -2.51 -6.15
N THR A 56 3.38 -2.72 -6.19
CA THR A 56 4.19 -2.44 -7.39
C THR A 56 3.67 -3.17 -8.63
N ALA A 57 3.37 -4.46 -8.51
CA ALA A 57 2.83 -5.26 -9.60
C ALA A 57 1.44 -4.75 -10.04
N HIS A 58 0.58 -4.41 -9.08
CA HIS A 58 -0.75 -3.84 -9.33
C HIS A 58 -0.68 -2.50 -10.06
N LEU A 59 0.19 -1.59 -9.63
CA LEU A 59 0.41 -0.29 -10.27
C LEU A 59 0.84 -0.43 -11.73
N LYS A 60 1.72 -1.39 -12.02
CA LYS A 60 2.12 -1.70 -13.40
C LYS A 60 0.96 -2.24 -14.22
N ALA A 61 0.17 -3.15 -13.67
CA ALA A 61 -0.90 -3.83 -14.38
C ALA A 61 -2.14 -2.94 -14.63
N LYS A 62 -2.54 -2.11 -13.66
CA LYS A 62 -3.77 -1.29 -13.72
C LYS A 62 -3.54 0.14 -14.16
N HIS A 63 -2.42 0.74 -13.77
CA HIS A 63 -2.15 2.16 -14.04
C HIS A 63 -1.04 2.38 -15.08
N SER A 64 -0.47 1.30 -15.62
CA SER A 64 0.72 1.35 -16.49
C SER A 64 1.92 2.07 -15.83
N LEU A 65 1.96 2.14 -14.50
CA LEU A 65 3.02 2.80 -13.75
C LEU A 65 4.16 1.82 -13.46
N SER A 66 5.30 2.01 -14.12
CA SER A 66 6.50 1.21 -13.91
C SER A 66 7.37 1.80 -12.79
N VAL A 67 6.91 1.65 -11.55
CA VAL A 67 7.55 2.21 -10.34
C VAL A 67 7.72 1.13 -9.28
N VAL A 68 8.76 1.24 -8.46
CA VAL A 68 8.98 0.32 -7.33
C VAL A 68 8.56 1.01 -6.03
N VAL A 69 7.70 0.35 -5.28
CA VAL A 69 7.31 0.72 -3.92
C VAL A 69 8.25 0.01 -2.94
N ALA A 70 9.38 0.65 -2.69
CA ALA A 70 10.37 0.27 -1.69
C ALA A 70 10.96 1.58 -1.13
N TYR A 71 11.03 1.68 0.19
CA TYR A 71 11.45 2.91 0.87
C TYR A 71 12.90 3.25 0.55
N ASP A 72 13.10 4.45 0.03
CA ASP A 72 14.40 5.00 -0.30
C ASP A 72 14.42 6.52 -0.02
N ALA A 73 15.03 6.90 1.10
CA ALA A 73 15.13 8.31 1.51
C ALA A 73 15.84 9.17 0.45
N SER A 74 16.73 8.60 -0.38
CA SER A 74 17.41 9.34 -1.45
C SER A 74 16.45 9.78 -2.56
N LYS A 75 15.29 9.13 -2.66
CA LYS A 75 14.20 9.46 -3.59
C LYS A 75 13.15 10.39 -2.98
N GLY A 76 13.38 10.86 -1.75
CA GLY A 76 12.45 11.71 -1.03
C GLY A 76 11.27 10.94 -0.42
N ASP A 77 11.40 9.63 -0.22
CA ASP A 77 10.37 8.84 0.45
C ASP A 77 10.24 9.25 1.91
N GLN A 78 9.00 9.28 2.41
CA GLN A 78 8.68 9.75 3.75
C GLN A 78 7.93 8.69 4.53
N LEU A 79 8.22 8.63 5.83
CA LEU A 79 7.46 7.87 6.81
C LEU A 79 6.95 8.83 7.88
N VAL A 80 5.64 8.92 8.05
CA VAL A 80 5.00 9.67 9.13
C VAL A 80 4.01 8.75 9.85
N GLY A 81 4.34 8.37 11.09
CA GLY A 81 3.57 7.34 11.81
C GLY A 81 3.66 6.01 11.06
N GLN A 82 2.51 5.53 10.56
CA GLN A 82 2.41 4.32 9.71
C GLN A 82 2.09 4.63 8.26
N THR A 83 2.19 5.90 7.85
CA THR A 83 1.96 6.31 6.47
C THR A 83 3.28 6.44 5.74
N TRP A 84 3.47 5.61 4.71
CA TRP A 84 4.58 5.67 3.77
C TRP A 84 4.16 6.45 2.54
N THR A 85 4.96 7.44 2.15
CA THR A 85 4.72 8.27 0.98
C THR A 85 5.87 8.12 0.01
N TYR A 86 5.56 7.75 -1.23
CA TYR A 86 6.51 7.50 -2.31
C TYR A 86 6.25 8.48 -3.47
N PRO A 87 6.98 9.59 -3.55
CA PRO A 87 6.93 10.47 -4.70
C PRO A 87 7.54 9.76 -5.91
N ARG A 88 6.76 9.55 -6.98
CA ARG A 88 7.20 8.84 -8.19
C ARG A 88 6.79 9.62 -9.44
N GLY A 89 7.64 10.56 -9.83
CA GLY A 89 7.40 11.43 -10.99
C GLY A 89 6.20 12.34 -10.74
N ALA A 90 5.19 12.28 -11.62
CA ALA A 90 3.95 13.06 -11.49
C ALA A 90 2.92 12.45 -10.52
N ASN A 91 3.20 11.26 -9.97
CA ASN A 91 2.28 10.56 -9.07
C ASN A 91 2.88 10.45 -7.68
N THR A 92 2.02 10.43 -6.68
CA THR A 92 2.39 10.10 -5.29
C THR A 92 1.68 8.81 -4.92
N ILE A 93 2.42 7.83 -4.43
CA ILE A 93 1.83 6.61 -3.87
C ILE A 93 1.86 6.74 -2.36
N ILE A 94 0.72 6.54 -1.72
CA ILE A 94 0.57 6.67 -0.27
C ILE A 94 0.11 5.32 0.25
N ILE A 95 0.83 4.75 1.21
CA ILE A 95 0.45 3.51 1.87
C ILE A 95 0.23 3.79 3.34
N ARG A 96 -1.03 3.65 3.77
CA ARG A 96 -1.43 3.70 5.17
C ARG A 96 -1.30 2.29 5.74
N ASP A 97 -0.15 2.02 6.33
CA ASP A 97 0.12 0.73 6.95
C ASP A 97 -0.47 0.63 8.36
N ILE A 98 -0.45 -0.58 8.89
CA ILE A 98 -0.76 -0.86 10.29
C ILE A 98 0.48 -1.43 10.99
N PRO A 99 0.58 -1.36 12.32
CA PRO A 99 1.58 -2.12 13.05
C PRO A 99 1.39 -3.62 12.77
N ARG A 100 2.28 -4.22 11.99
CA ARG A 100 2.26 -5.66 11.69
C ARG A 100 3.06 -6.42 12.72
N THR A 101 2.49 -6.54 13.91
CA THR A 101 3.14 -7.26 15.00
C THR A 101 2.76 -8.74 14.94
N ILE A 102 3.67 -9.61 14.50
CA ILE A 102 3.47 -11.06 14.54
C ILE A 102 3.92 -11.59 15.91
N PHE A 103 3.09 -11.47 16.95
CA PHE A 103 3.27 -12.27 18.17
C PHE A 103 2.16 -13.32 18.24
N ARG A 104 2.55 -14.60 18.20
CA ARG A 104 1.69 -15.73 18.58
C ARG A 104 2.30 -16.37 19.82
N LEU A 105 1.54 -16.42 20.92
CA LEU A 105 1.82 -17.35 22.02
C LEU A 105 1.45 -18.74 21.52
N SER A 106 2.44 -19.54 21.17
CA SER A 106 2.27 -20.97 20.89
C SER A 106 2.32 -21.72 22.22
N GLY A 107 1.18 -22.18 22.75
CA GLY A 107 1.21 -23.11 23.88
C GLY A 107 0.07 -23.08 24.90
N LEU A 108 -1.20 -22.92 24.49
CA LEU A 108 -2.32 -23.27 25.38
C LEU A 108 -3.34 -24.13 24.62
N THR A 109 -2.96 -25.39 24.39
CA THR A 109 -3.93 -26.48 24.40
C THR A 109 -4.25 -26.81 25.86
N PRO A 110 -5.53 -26.91 26.27
CA PRO A 110 -5.91 -27.41 27.59
C PRO A 110 -5.49 -28.88 27.78
#